data_AF-A0A496BJP8-F1
#
_entry.id   AF-A0A496BJP8-F1
#
_cell.length_a   1.000
_cell.length_b   1.000
_cell.length_c   1.000
_cell.angle_alpha   90.00
_cell.angle_beta   90.00
_cell.angle_gamma   90.00
#
_symmetry.space_group_name_H-M   'P 1'
#
loop_
_entity.id
_entity.type
_entity.pdbx_description
1 polymer ?
#
loop_
_entity_poly.entity_id
_entity_poly.type
_entity_poly.pdbx_seq_one_letter_code
_entity_poly.pdbx_strand_id
1 'polypeptide(L)'
;MEKIRELSSLLESGIEDYDAQMKMLQAERLKYIRLSITDGFGTEEGDSQQSWLLHLKQLEDSLTLRLNSMRQAIREAADAIQKEEA
;
A
#
# COMPACT_ATOMS: atom_id res chain seq x y z
N MET A 1 -18.42 -6.04 -22.36
CA MET A 1 -17.53 -4.92 -22.76
C MET A 1 -17.55 -3.78 -21.73
N GLU A 2 -18.70 -3.23 -21.34
CA GLU A 2 -18.81 -2.12 -20.37
C GLU A 2 -18.23 -2.47 -18.98
N LYS A 3 -18.65 -3.61 -18.41
CA LYS A 3 -18.20 -4.11 -17.10
C LYS A 3 -16.67 -4.34 -17.03
N ILE A 4 -16.07 -4.78 -18.13
CA ILE A 4 -14.61 -4.94 -18.23
C ILE A 4 -13.92 -3.58 -18.20
N ARG A 5 -14.47 -2.56 -18.89
CA ARG A 5 -13.91 -1.20 -18.87
C ARG A 5 -14.01 -0.57 -17.48
N GLU A 6 -15.12 -0.75 -16.78
CA GLU A 6 -15.30 -0.28 -15.41
C GLU A 6 -14.29 -0.93 -14.46
N LEU A 7 -14.12 -2.25 -14.54
CA LEU A 7 -13.12 -2.99 -13.76
C LEU A 7 -11.69 -2.51 -14.05
N SER A 8 -11.34 -2.27 -15.32
CA SER A 8 -10.04 -1.72 -15.69
C SER A 8 -9.81 -0.34 -15.07
N SER A 9 -10.79 0.56 -15.11
CA SER A 9 -10.67 1.90 -14.52
C SER A 9 -10.50 1.85 -12.99
N LEU A 10 -11.24 0.97 -12.31
CA LEU A 10 -11.10 0.78 -10.86
C LEU A 10 -9.72 0.21 -10.50
N LEU A 11 -9.20 -0.71 -11.32
CA LEU A 11 -7.87 -1.28 -11.11
C LEU A 11 -6.77 -0.24 -11.34
N GLU A 12 -6.89 0.59 -12.37
CA GLU A 12 -5.96 1.70 -12.64
C GLU A 12 -5.91 2.66 -11.45
N SER A 13 -7.06 3.10 -10.94
CA SER A 13 -7.13 3.94 -9.74
C SER A 13 -6.48 3.27 -8.52
N GLY A 14 -6.74 1.97 -8.31
CA GLY A 14 -6.11 1.21 -7.22
C GLY A 14 -4.59 1.10 -7.35
N ILE A 15 -4.07 0.97 -8.57
CA ILE A 15 -2.63 0.94 -8.87
C ILE A 15 -1.99 2.32 -8.61
N GLU A 16 -2.64 3.40 -9.03
CA GLU A 16 -2.16 4.77 -8.78
C GLU A 16 -2.07 5.08 -7.28
N ASP A 17 -3.10 4.73 -6.52
CA ASP A 17 -3.11 4.85 -5.06
C ASP A 17 -2.00 4.03 -4.41
N TYR A 18 -1.80 2.79 -4.87
CA TYR A 18 -0.72 1.92 -4.38
C TYR A 18 0.66 2.52 -4.64
N ASP A 19 0.90 3.05 -5.84
CA ASP A 19 2.16 3.71 -6.20
C ASP A 19 2.43 4.96 -5.35
N ALA A 20 1.40 5.78 -5.11
CA ALA A 20 1.50 6.95 -4.24
C ALA A 20 1.90 6.56 -2.81
N GLN A 21 1.28 5.51 -2.25
CA GLN A 21 1.61 5.00 -0.92
C GLN A 21 3.00 4.35 -0.87
N MET A 22 3.44 3.69 -1.95
CA MET A 22 4.80 3.15 -2.05
C MET A 22 5.86 4.25 -2.01
N LYS A 23 5.64 5.36 -2.74
CA LYS A 23 6.50 6.54 -2.72
C LYS A 23 6.55 7.18 -1.32
N MET A 24 5.42 7.24 -0.62
CA MET A 24 5.36 7.71 0.77
C MET A 24 6.21 6.82 1.69
N LEU A 25 6.05 5.49 1.64
CA LEU A 25 6.85 4.57 2.43
C LEU A 25 8.36 4.73 2.14
N GLN A 26 8.74 4.90 0.88
CA GLN A 26 10.14 5.15 0.52
C GLN A 26 10.68 6.46 1.13
N ALA A 27 9.89 7.53 1.10
CA ALA A 27 10.25 8.80 1.72
C ALA A 27 10.43 8.67 3.24
N GLU A 28 9.51 7.98 3.93
CA GLU A 28 9.61 7.75 5.37
C GLU A 28 10.80 6.85 5.74
N ARG A 29 11.11 5.81 4.93
CA ARG A 29 12.31 5.00 5.11
C ARG A 29 13.59 5.81 4.97
N LEU A 30 13.66 6.72 3.99
CA LEU A 30 14.81 7.62 3.84
C LEU A 30 14.96 8.57 5.03
N LYS A 31 13.84 9.06 5.57
CA LYS A 31 13.84 9.89 6.79
C LYS A 31 14.34 9.09 8.00
N TYR A 32 13.87 7.86 8.20
CA TYR A 32 14.35 6.97 9.25
C TYR A 32 15.86 6.71 9.16
N ILE A 33 16.38 6.43 7.97
CA ILE A 33 17.82 6.23 7.74
C ILE A 33 18.59 7.48 8.14
N ARG A 34 18.11 8.67 7.73
CA ARG A 34 18.74 9.94 8.10
C ARG A 34 18.80 10.10 9.61
N LEU A 35 17.68 9.92 10.31
CA LEU A 35 17.62 10.01 11.77
C LEU A 35 18.57 9.00 12.44
N SER A 36 18.70 7.79 11.88
CA SER A 36 19.61 6.77 12.40
C SER A 36 21.08 7.15 12.26
N ILE A 37 21.46 7.81 11.16
CA ILE A 37 22.84 8.24 10.91
C ILE A 37 23.20 9.47 11.77
N THR A 38 22.23 10.35 12.01
CA THR A 38 22.46 11.61 12.75
C THR A 38 22.19 11.51 14.25
N ASP A 39 21.83 10.32 14.75
CA ASP A 39 21.31 10.13 16.12
C ASP A 39 20.17 11.13 16.44
N GLY A 40 19.30 11.35 15.45
CA GLY A 40 18.27 12.38 15.47
C GLY A 40 16.91 11.93 15.99
N PHE A 41 16.82 10.70 16.53
CA PHE A 41 15.58 10.22 17.13
C PHE A 41 15.31 10.98 18.43
N GLY A 42 14.02 11.26 18.70
CA GLY A 42 13.64 11.81 19.99
C GLY A 42 13.53 10.72 21.05
N THR A 43 13.16 11.13 22.26
CA THR A 43 13.03 10.25 23.43
C THR A 43 11.58 10.04 23.85
N GLU A 44 10.63 10.69 23.17
CA GLU A 44 9.22 10.67 23.49
C GLU A 44 8.46 9.61 22.67
N GLU A 45 7.24 9.33 23.12
CA GLU A 45 6.33 8.46 22.38
C GLU A 45 5.93 9.17 21.07
N GLY A 46 6.26 8.56 19.94
CA GLY A 46 5.97 9.10 18.61
C GLY A 46 7.19 9.62 17.85
N ASP A 47 8.31 9.90 18.52
CA ASP A 47 9.55 10.34 17.87
C ASP A 47 10.77 9.44 18.16
N SER A 48 10.62 8.49 19.09
CA SER A 48 11.61 7.45 19.35
C SER A 48 11.87 6.55 18.15
N GLN A 49 13.05 5.93 18.12
CA GLN A 49 13.41 4.96 17.09
C GLN A 49 12.39 3.81 16.98
N GLN A 50 11.84 3.34 18.11
CA GLN A 50 10.84 2.28 18.12
C GLN A 50 9.49 2.74 17.56
N SER A 51 9.06 3.96 17.88
CA SER A 51 7.86 4.56 17.30
C SER A 51 7.99 4.69 15.78
N TRP A 52 9.16 5.08 15.29
CA TRP A 52 9.47 5.13 13.86
C TRP A 52 9.41 3.75 13.18
N LEU A 53 10.02 2.72 13.78
CA LEU A 53 9.97 1.36 13.24
C LEU A 53 8.53 0.84 13.17
N LEU A 54 7.72 1.10 14.20
CA LEU A 54 6.30 0.75 14.20
C LEU A 54 5.54 1.48 13.09
N HIS A 55 5.78 2.78 12.91
CA HIS A 55 5.17 3.56 11.84
C HIS A 55 5.50 2.99 10.45
N LEU A 56 6.77 2.70 10.18
CA LEU A 56 7.19 2.08 8.91
C LEU A 56 6.52 0.72 8.70
N LYS A 57 6.43 -0.09 9.76
CA LYS A 57 5.76 -1.39 9.69
C LYS A 57 4.28 -1.27 9.36
N GLN A 58 3.58 -0.30 9.95
CA GLN A 58 2.17 -0.04 9.65
C GLN A 58 1.95 0.37 8.18
N LEU A 59 2.85 1.19 7.62
CA LEU A 59 2.79 1.56 6.20
C LEU A 59 3.02 0.35 5.29
N GLU A 60 3.99 -0.50 5.61
CA GLU A 60 4.26 -1.75 4.88
C GLU A 60 3.08 -2.73 4.93
N ASP A 61 2.47 -2.89 6.10
CA ASP A 61 1.32 -3.76 6.31
C ASP A 61 0.09 -3.24 5.56
N SER A 62 -0.12 -1.91 5.55
CA SER A 62 -1.18 -1.27 4.76
C SER A 62 -1.02 -1.51 3.26
N LEU A 63 0.19 -1.37 2.73
CA LEU A 63 0.50 -1.65 1.32
C LEU A 63 0.25 -3.12 0.98
N THR A 64 0.69 -4.02 1.85
CA THR A 64 0.48 -5.46 1.68
C THR A 64 -1.00 -5.82 1.64
N LEU A 65 -1.80 -5.23 2.55
CA LEU A 65 -3.24 -5.40 2.57
C LEU A 65 -3.88 -4.93 1.27
N ARG A 66 -3.55 -3.72 0.80
CA ARG A 66 -4.08 -3.16 -0.46
C ARG A 66 -3.77 -4.05 -1.65
N LEU A 67 -2.53 -4.52 -1.77
CA LEU A 67 -2.12 -5.43 -2.85
C LEU A 67 -2.93 -6.74 -2.83
N ASN A 68 -3.12 -7.31 -1.64
CA ASN A 68 -3.90 -8.54 -1.49
C ASN A 68 -5.38 -8.32 -1.81
N SER A 69 -5.96 -7.20 -1.37
CA SER A 69 -7.34 -6.83 -1.70
C SER A 69 -7.53 -6.64 -3.21
N MET A 70 -6.61 -5.95 -3.91
CA MET A 70 -6.67 -5.80 -5.36
C MET A 70 -6.60 -7.16 -6.07
N ARG A 71 -5.67 -8.03 -5.66
CA ARG A 71 -5.55 -9.40 -6.22
C ARG A 71 -6.82 -10.21 -6.00
N GLN A 72 -7.44 -10.09 -4.83
CA GLN A 72 -8.67 -10.78 -4.51
C GLN A 72 -9.85 -10.26 -5.35
N ALA A 73 -9.99 -8.94 -5.47
CA ALA A 73 -11.03 -8.32 -6.30
C ALA A 73 -10.92 -8.73 -7.78
N ILE A 74 -9.69 -8.82 -8.33
CA ILE A 74 -9.46 -9.31 -9.70
C ILE A 74 -9.94 -10.77 -9.86
N ARG A 75 -9.62 -11.64 -8.89
CA ARG A 75 -10.05 -13.05 -8.92
C ARG A 75 -11.56 -13.17 -8.86
N GLU A 76 -12.20 -12.46 -7.94
CA GLU A 76 -13.66 -12.45 -7.80
C GLU A 76 -14.36 -11.91 -9.04
N ALA A 77 -13.82 -10.87 -9.66
CA ALA A 77 -14.34 -10.34 -10.92
C ALA A 77 -14.20 -11.34 -12.08
N ALA A 78 -13.07 -12.03 -12.18
CA ALA A 78 -12.85 -13.06 -13.19
C ALA A 78 -13.83 -14.25 -13.02
N ASP A 79 -14.01 -14.72 -11.78
CA ASP A 79 -14.95 -15.79 -11.46
C ASP A 79 -16.40 -15.39 -11.78
N ALA A 80 -16.77 -14.14 -11.52
CA ALA A 80 -18.10 -13.63 -11.85
C ALA A 80 -18.35 -13.59 -13.36
N ILE A 81 -17.36 -13.15 -14.16
CA ILE A 81 -17.45 -13.14 -15.62
C ILE A 81 -17.60 -14.57 -16.16
N GLN A 82 -16.79 -15.52 -15.67
CA GLN A 82 -16.87 -16.93 -16.11
C GLN A 82 -18.23 -17.56 -15.82
N LYS A 83 -18.84 -17.23 -14.67
CA LYS A 83 -20.18 -17.73 -14.30
C LYS A 83 -21.30 -17.09 -15.13
N GLU A 84 -21.12 -15.87 -15.62
CA GLU A 84 -22.10 -15.20 -16.49
C GLU A 84 -22.06 -15.76 -17.94
N GLU A 85 -20.94 -16.35 -18.35
CA GLU A 85 -20.75 -16.95 -19.68
C GLU A 85 -21.10 -18.45 -19.77
N ALA A 86 -21.33 -19.12 -18.64
CA ALA A 86 -21.65 -20.55 -18.52
C ALA A 86 -23.16 -20.82 -18.40
#